data_AF-A0A3A8P9C2-F1
#
_entry.id   AF-A0A3A8P9C2-F1
#
_cell.length_a   1.000
_cell.length_b   1.000
_cell.length_c   1.000
_cell.angle_alpha   90.00
_cell.angle_beta   90.00
_cell.angle_gamma   90.00
#
_symmetry.space_group_name_H-M   'P 1'
#
loop_
_entity.id
_entity.type
_entity.pdbx_description
1 polymer ?
#
loop_
_entity_poly.entity_id
_entity_poly.type
_entity_poly.pdbx_seq_one_letter_code
_entity_poly.pdbx_strand_id
1 'polypeptide(L)'
;MLPEAGGQSLPGATALAIQLVMDDVLPRERTPAGSASPQEVCLFQRQSYDIEAAPGPEGVVWVRVSLSPGACTRGGPLPNDAGSFSYAVDVKQRRILAARWP
;
A
#
# COMPACT_ATOMS: atom_id res chain seq x y z
N MET A 1 2.34 -21.71 -16.83
CA MET A 1 3.33 -22.03 -15.77
C MET A 1 3.66 -20.75 -15.02
N LEU A 2 3.37 -20.75 -13.72
CA LEU A 2 3.62 -19.77 -12.64
C LEU A 2 3.27 -20.53 -11.34
N PRO A 3 3.89 -20.30 -10.17
CA PRO A 3 5.24 -19.82 -9.89
C PRO A 3 6.18 -20.95 -9.40
N GLU A 4 7.50 -20.73 -9.55
CA GLU A 4 8.54 -21.50 -8.86
C GLU A 4 8.44 -21.34 -7.32
N ALA A 5 9.25 -22.12 -6.58
CA ALA A 5 9.22 -22.15 -5.13
C ALA A 5 9.17 -20.74 -4.50
N GLY A 6 8.07 -20.43 -3.80
CA GLY A 6 7.88 -19.19 -3.05
C GLY A 6 6.89 -18.18 -3.64
N GLY A 7 6.41 -18.36 -4.87
CA GLY A 7 5.33 -17.50 -5.38
C GLY A 7 3.96 -17.88 -4.83
N GLN A 8 3.09 -16.88 -4.66
CA GLN A 8 1.70 -17.08 -4.24
C GLN A 8 0.74 -16.54 -5.31
N SER A 9 -0.33 -17.29 -5.57
CA SER A 9 -1.41 -16.83 -6.45
C SER A 9 -2.38 -15.97 -5.63
N LEU A 10 -2.66 -14.76 -6.10
CA LEU A 10 -3.65 -13.87 -5.49
C LEU A 10 -4.97 -13.92 -6.27
N PRO A 11 -6.13 -13.99 -5.59
CA PRO A 11 -7.40 -13.77 -6.25
C PRO A 11 -7.42 -12.42 -6.97
N GLY A 12 -7.99 -12.38 -8.18
CA GLY A 12 -8.02 -11.14 -8.98
C GLY A 12 -8.70 -9.96 -8.27
N ALA A 13 -9.73 -10.23 -7.46
CA ALA A 13 -10.38 -9.21 -6.62
C ALA A 13 -9.43 -8.62 -5.57
N THR A 14 -8.62 -9.45 -4.93
CA THR A 14 -7.59 -9.00 -3.98
C THR A 14 -6.52 -8.17 -4.69
N ALA A 15 -6.04 -8.63 -5.86
CA ALA A 15 -5.06 -7.88 -6.64
C ALA A 15 -5.59 -6.51 -7.09
N LEU A 16 -6.86 -6.43 -7.51
CA LEU A 16 -7.53 -5.16 -7.85
C LEU A 16 -7.61 -4.22 -6.64
N ALA A 17 -8.01 -4.74 -5.48
CA ALA A 17 -8.12 -3.93 -4.27
C ALA A 17 -6.77 -3.34 -3.85
N ILE A 18 -5.72 -4.16 -3.87
CA ILE A 18 -4.34 -3.73 -3.61
C ILE A 18 -3.92 -2.64 -4.60
N GLN A 19 -4.20 -2.84 -5.89
CA GLN A 19 -3.83 -1.88 -6.93
C GLN A 19 -4.52 -0.51 -6.73
N LEU A 20 -5.83 -0.50 -6.43
CA LEU A 20 -6.57 0.74 -6.15
C LEU A 20 -6.00 1.49 -4.94
N VAL A 21 -5.69 0.76 -3.87
CA VAL A 21 -5.11 1.36 -2.66
C VAL A 21 -3.71 1.92 -2.92
N MET A 22 -2.86 1.20 -3.66
CA MET A 22 -1.51 1.69 -3.98
C MET A 22 -1.52 2.89 -4.92
N ASP A 23 -2.54 3.02 -5.78
CA ASP A 23 -2.71 4.19 -6.62
C ASP A 23 -3.21 5.41 -5.83
N ASP A 24 -3.95 5.21 -4.73
CA ASP A 24 -4.35 6.27 -3.79
C ASP A 24 -3.18 6.73 -2.90
N VAL A 25 -2.46 5.77 -2.31
CA VAL A 25 -1.35 6.04 -1.35
C VAL A 25 -0.12 6.61 -2.08
N LEU A 26 0.28 5.99 -3.18
CA LEU A 26 1.49 6.33 -3.95
C LEU A 26 1.23 6.27 -5.45
N PRO A 27 0.55 7.26 -6.05
CA PRO A 27 0.34 7.34 -7.49
C PRO A 27 1.66 7.18 -8.26
N ARG A 28 1.64 6.47 -9.41
CA ARG A 28 2.88 6.15 -10.15
C ARG A 28 3.61 7.39 -10.66
N GLU A 29 2.87 8.46 -10.91
CA GLU A 29 3.39 9.73 -11.42
C GLU A 29 3.88 10.66 -10.29
N ARG A 30 3.71 10.27 -9.02
CA ARG A 30 4.10 11.10 -7.88
C ARG A 30 5.61 11.03 -7.68
N THR A 31 6.30 12.12 -8.00
CA THR A 31 7.75 12.25 -7.76
C THR A 31 8.02 12.98 -6.44
N PRO A 32 9.09 12.61 -5.72
CA PRO A 32 9.59 13.42 -4.62
C PRO A 32 9.95 14.83 -5.10
N ALA A 33 9.83 15.83 -4.22
CA ALA A 33 10.30 17.18 -4.52
C ALA A 33 11.82 17.16 -4.85
N GLY A 34 12.29 18.10 -5.67
CA GLY A 34 13.71 18.13 -6.08
C GLY A 34 14.71 18.30 -4.93
N SER A 35 14.26 18.79 -3.77
CA SER A 35 15.02 18.91 -2.53
C SER A 35 14.67 17.84 -1.48
N ALA A 36 14.00 16.75 -1.88
CA ALA A 36 13.59 15.70 -0.95
C ALA A 36 14.81 15.00 -0.35
N SER A 37 14.77 14.80 0.97
CA SER A 37 15.73 14.02 1.72
C SER A 37 15.73 12.55 1.28
N PRO A 38 16.82 11.79 1.54
CA PRO A 38 16.84 10.35 1.27
C PRO A 38 15.70 9.57 1.94
N GLN A 39 15.25 10.01 3.12
CA GLN A 39 14.11 9.42 3.82
C GLN A 39 12.81 9.66 3.06
N GLU A 40 12.55 10.89 2.60
CA GLU A 40 11.37 11.21 1.79
C GLU A 40 11.38 10.44 0.46
N VAL A 41 12.54 10.35 -0.21
CA VAL A 41 12.66 9.53 -1.42
C VAL A 41 12.32 8.06 -1.16
N CYS A 42 12.72 7.52 0.00
CA CYS A 42 12.36 6.17 0.41
C CYS A 42 10.85 6.00 0.64
N LEU A 43 10.19 6.97 1.27
CA LEU A 43 8.75 6.93 1.53
C LEU A 43 7.92 7.00 0.23
N PHE A 44 8.47 7.52 -0.86
CA PHE A 44 7.79 7.56 -2.16
C PHE A 44 7.93 6.25 -2.96
N GLN A 45 8.68 5.27 -2.45
CA GLN A 45 8.88 3.99 -3.10
C GLN A 45 7.82 2.98 -2.64
N ARG A 46 7.03 2.45 -3.58
CA ARG A 46 5.97 1.47 -3.28
C ARG A 46 6.50 0.21 -2.57
N GLN A 47 7.74 -0.20 -2.85
CA GLN A 47 8.39 -1.34 -2.21
C GLN A 47 8.80 -1.11 -0.75
N SER A 48 8.69 0.11 -0.25
CA SER A 48 8.96 0.41 1.17
C SER A 48 7.81 -0.03 2.08
N TYR A 49 6.72 -0.55 1.52
CA TYR A 49 5.49 -0.87 2.24
C TYR A 49 5.13 -2.35 2.12
N ASP A 50 4.70 -2.92 3.23
CA ASP A 50 4.03 -4.21 3.31
C ASP A 50 2.53 -4.02 3.16
N ILE A 51 1.88 -4.98 2.49
CA ILE A 51 0.44 -4.95 2.21
C ILE A 51 -0.20 -6.22 2.75
N GLU A 52 -1.20 -6.05 3.61
CA GLU A 52 -2.07 -7.11 4.08
C GLU A 52 -3.45 -6.91 3.45
N ALA A 53 -4.08 -7.98 2.98
CA ALA A 53 -5.42 -7.91 2.43
C ALA A 53 -6.29 -9.08 2.90
N ALA A 54 -7.54 -8.78 3.25
CA ALA A 54 -8.50 -9.77 3.70
C ALA A 54 -9.87 -9.54 3.05
N PRO A 55 -10.59 -10.60 2.65
CA PRO A 55 -11.96 -10.47 2.16
C PRO A 55 -12.89 -10.04 3.30
N GLY A 56 -13.76 -9.09 3.00
CA GLY A 56 -14.84 -8.63 3.85
C GLY A 56 -16.22 -9.00 3.29
N PRO A 57 -17.31 -8.52 3.93
CA PRO A 57 -18.66 -8.79 3.49
C PRO A 57 -18.96 -8.15 2.12
N GLU A 58 -19.95 -8.70 1.42
CA GLU A 58 -20.58 -8.08 0.23
C GLU A 58 -19.65 -7.77 -0.97
N GLY A 59 -18.44 -8.32 -1.01
CA GLY A 59 -17.44 -8.01 -2.05
C GLY A 59 -16.53 -6.85 -1.67
N VAL A 60 -16.49 -6.49 -0.40
CA VAL A 60 -15.47 -5.61 0.16
C VAL A 60 -14.17 -6.40 0.33
N VAL A 61 -13.03 -5.78 0.06
CA VAL A 61 -11.71 -6.24 0.48
C VAL A 61 -11.13 -5.18 1.42
N TRP A 62 -10.69 -5.61 2.59
CA TRP A 62 -9.94 -4.76 3.49
C TRP A 62 -8.46 -4.83 3.14
N VAL A 63 -7.81 -3.68 3.07
CA VAL A 63 -6.38 -3.58 2.75
C VAL A 63 -5.71 -2.74 3.82
N ARG A 64 -4.61 -3.23 4.36
CA ARG A 64 -3.73 -2.46 5.23
C ARG A 64 -2.40 -2.27 4.53
N VAL A 65 -1.91 -1.04 4.57
CA VAL A 65 -0.60 -0.65 4.05
C VAL A 65 0.22 -0.17 5.23
N SER A 66 1.40 -0.75 5.44
CA SER A 66 2.30 -0.35 6.53
C SER A 66 3.71 -0.22 5.99
N LEU A 67 4.51 0.69 6.55
CA LEU A 67 5.92 0.74 6.22
C LEU A 67 6.59 -0.58 6.63
N SER A 68 7.36 -1.19 5.73
CA SER A 68 8.04 -2.45 6.01
C SER A 68 9.02 -2.27 7.17
N PRO A 69 9.22 -3.31 8.03
CA PRO A 69 10.13 -3.22 9.15
C PRO A 69 11.53 -2.75 8.76
N GLY A 70 12.00 -1.67 9.38
CA GLY A 70 13.33 -1.09 9.11
C GLY A 70 13.43 -0.22 7.85
N ALA A 71 12.39 -0.17 7.02
CA ALA A 71 12.36 0.72 5.86
C ALA A 71 12.35 2.19 6.28
N CYS A 72 13.01 3.04 5.48
CA CYS A 72 13.06 4.50 5.63
C CYS A 72 13.48 5.03 7.01
N THR A 73 14.21 4.24 7.80
CA THR A 73 14.72 4.60 9.13
C THR A 73 15.97 5.49 9.10
N ARG A 74 16.59 5.65 7.93
CA ARG A 74 17.82 6.43 7.73
C ARG A 74 17.49 7.92 7.66
N GLY A 75 17.34 8.57 8.81
CA GLY A 75 17.04 10.01 8.88
C GLY A 75 16.55 10.54 10.24
N GLY A 76 16.18 9.66 11.17
CA GLY A 76 15.58 10.03 12.45
C GLY A 76 14.18 9.42 12.61
N PRO A 77 13.38 9.88 13.59
CA PRO A 77 12.00 9.43 13.77
C PRO A 77 11.22 9.57 12.46
N LEU A 78 10.39 8.58 12.14
CA LEU A 78 9.50 8.67 11.00
C LEU A 78 8.54 9.87 11.20
N PRO A 79 8.10 10.54 10.13
CA PRO A 79 6.98 11.48 10.20
C PRO A 79 5.79 10.80 10.89
N ASN A 80 5.02 11.54 11.70
CA ASN A 80 3.84 11.01 12.40
C ASN A 80 2.85 10.32 11.43
N ASP A 81 2.88 10.74 10.17
CA ASP A 81 2.01 10.31 9.08
C ASP A 81 2.50 9.02 8.39
N ALA A 82 3.71 8.53 8.69
CA ALA A 82 4.26 7.30 8.12
C ALA A 82 3.72 6.01 8.79
N GLY A 83 2.50 6.09 9.33
CA GLY A 83 1.82 5.01 10.02
C GLY A 83 1.15 4.00 9.10
N SER A 84 0.46 3.03 9.70
CA SER A 84 -0.35 2.06 8.97
C SER A 84 -1.65 2.68 8.49
N PHE A 85 -1.93 2.56 7.19
CA PHE A 85 -3.18 2.99 6.56
C PHE A 85 -4.10 1.79 6.38
N SER A 86 -5.40 1.97 6.61
CA SER A 86 -6.39 0.89 6.40
C SER A 86 -7.50 1.35 5.47
N TYR A 87 -7.89 0.48 4.55
CA TYR A 87 -8.84 0.76 3.48
C TYR A 87 -9.93 -0.29 3.43
N ALA A 88 -11.13 0.13 3.06
CA ALA A 88 -12.21 -0.74 2.62
C ALA A 88 -12.46 -0.48 1.12
N VAL A 89 -12.36 -1.52 0.30
CA VAL A 89 -12.48 -1.42 -1.16
C VAL A 89 -13.65 -2.26 -1.64
N ASP A 90 -14.59 -1.66 -2.37
CA ASP A 90 -15.61 -2.38 -3.12
C ASP A 90 -15.01 -2.87 -4.45
N VAL A 91 -14.76 -4.17 -4.56
CA VAL A 91 -14.14 -4.75 -5.77
C VAL A 91 -15.14 -4.95 -6.91
N LYS A 92 -16.45 -4.94 -6.63
CA LYS A 92 -17.50 -5.03 -7.66
C LYS A 92 -17.64 -3.71 -8.39
N GLN A 93 -17.66 -2.61 -7.64
CA GLN A 93 -17.76 -1.25 -8.18
C GLN A 93 -16.40 -0.60 -8.44
N ARG A 94 -15.31 -1.27 -8.03
CA ARG A 94 -13.91 -0.84 -8.22
C ARG A 94 -13.61 0.52 -7.60
N ARG A 95 -14.03 0.72 -6.34
CA ARG A 95 -13.85 2.00 -5.62
C ARG A 95 -13.46 1.82 -4.16
N ILE A 96 -12.73 2.79 -3.63
CA ILE A 96 -12.45 2.90 -2.19
C ILE A 96 -13.72 3.43 -1.51
N LEU A 97 -14.19 2.74 -0.49
CA LEU A 97 -15.35 3.13 0.32
C LEU A 97 -14.93 3.99 1.52
N ALA A 98 -13.79 3.64 2.13
CA ALA A 98 -13.26 4.32 3.30
C ALA A 98 -11.75 4.15 3.37
N ALA A 99 -11.09 5.18 3.91
CA ALA A 99 -9.68 5.17 4.27
C ALA A 99 -9.53 5.66 5.70
N ARG A 100 -8.69 4.98 6.48
CA ARG A 100 -8.27 5.39 7.81
C ARG A 100 -6.77 5.67 7.77
N TRP A 101 -6.44 6.94 7.97
CA TRP A 101 -5.08 7.43 8.14
C TRP A 101 -4.73 7.47 9.64
N PRO A 102 -3.45 7.37 10.01
CA PRO A 102 -2.98 7.56 11.39
C PRO A 102 -3.35 8.95 11.94
#